data_AF-A0A341EHX8-F1
#
_entry.id   AF-A0A341EHX8-F1
#
_cell.length_a   1.000
_cell.length_b   1.000
_cell.length_c   1.000
_cell.angle_alpha   90.00
_cell.angle_beta   90.00
_cell.angle_gamma   90.00
#
_symmetry.space_group_name_H-M   'P 1'
#
loop_
_entity.id
_entity.type
_entity.pdbx_description
1 polymer ?
#
loop_
_entity_poly.entity_id
_entity_poly.type
_entity_poly.pdbx_seq_one_letter_code
_entity_poly.pdbx_strand_id
1 'polypeptide(L)'
;MDEQAQKDGQKRVRILLIDQLERMGLTRPAGMTKAQLAAMQDELCQRLAYMSEDGLGALAEDMAGRGGGKERDRFPLAARVLEQARRIEAPQADASPLVRKVFAARLGQEALARGFAPELMRWLRANRQWPTSYVVKGIEDGARDNLRRAEDLRMGIERGRDLSGVDRAWLDARQAEIVRCSRARDLGLGDATRNTVKA
;
A
#
# COMPACT_ATOMS: atom_id res chain seq x y z
N MET A 1 2.00 6.59 7.80
CA MET A 1 2.99 6.13 8.79
C MET A 1 3.64 7.38 9.36
N ASP A 2 3.79 7.47 10.67
CA ASP A 2 4.50 8.58 11.31
C ASP A 2 6.00 8.53 10.98
N GLU A 3 6.70 9.67 11.05
CA GLU A 3 8.13 9.75 10.68
C GLU A 3 8.99 8.84 11.56
N GLN A 4 8.64 8.72 12.84
CA GLN A 4 9.31 7.82 13.77
C GLN A 4 9.07 6.35 13.41
N ALA A 5 7.81 5.97 13.16
CA ALA A 5 7.46 4.62 12.73
C ALA A 5 8.13 4.23 11.39
N GLN A 6 8.28 5.20 10.48
CA GLN A 6 9.00 5.00 9.22
C GLN A 6 10.51 4.77 9.45
N LYS A 7 11.14 5.54 10.36
CA LYS A 7 12.56 5.34 10.72
C LYS A 7 12.78 3.99 11.38
N ASP A 8 11.90 3.59 12.28
CA ASP A 8 11.99 2.31 12.98
C ASP A 8 11.77 1.13 12.02
N GLY A 9 10.81 1.25 11.10
CA GLY A 9 10.62 0.29 10.01
C GLY A 9 11.84 0.18 9.09
N GLN A 10 12.47 1.28 8.70
CA GLN A 10 13.69 1.27 7.88
C GLN A 10 14.85 0.56 8.60
N LYS A 11 15.06 0.86 9.90
CA LYS A 11 16.08 0.19 10.72
C LYS A 11 15.85 -1.32 10.78
N ARG A 12 14.59 -1.72 10.98
CA ARG A 12 14.20 -3.14 10.99
C ARG A 12 14.53 -3.83 9.68
N VAL A 13 14.21 -3.21 8.52
CA VAL A 13 14.56 -3.77 7.21
C VAL A 13 16.07 -3.91 7.04
N ARG A 14 16.86 -2.91 7.45
CA ARG A 14 18.32 -2.99 7.39
C ARG A 14 18.83 -4.22 8.14
N ILE A 15 18.44 -4.39 9.39
CA ILE A 15 18.93 -5.45 10.27
C ILE A 15 18.47 -6.85 9.81
N LEU A 16 17.18 -7.00 9.53
CA LEU A 16 16.57 -8.31 9.28
C LEU A 16 16.71 -8.78 7.84
N LEU A 17 16.87 -7.88 6.87
CA LEU A 17 16.99 -8.25 5.45
C LEU A 17 18.39 -7.98 4.93
N ILE A 18 18.83 -6.72 4.95
CA ILE A 18 20.08 -6.33 4.25
C ILE A 18 21.30 -6.96 4.95
N ASP A 19 21.45 -6.69 6.24
CA ASP A 19 22.59 -7.16 7.03
C ASP A 19 22.58 -8.69 7.17
N GLN A 20 21.41 -9.33 7.13
CA GLN A 20 21.30 -10.79 7.12
C GLN A 20 21.82 -11.37 5.81
N LEU A 21 21.41 -10.83 4.66
CA LEU A 21 21.88 -11.29 3.35
C LEU A 21 23.39 -11.05 3.16
N GLU A 22 23.90 -9.91 3.62
CA GLU A 22 25.34 -9.63 3.58
C GLU A 22 26.13 -10.60 4.48
N ARG A 23 25.64 -10.91 5.69
CA ARG A 23 26.25 -11.92 6.58
C ARG A 23 26.24 -13.33 6.00
N MET A 24 25.26 -13.65 5.15
CA MET A 24 25.21 -14.92 4.40
C MET A 24 26.20 -14.97 3.23
N GLY A 25 26.98 -13.91 3.01
CA GLY A 25 28.04 -13.87 2.00
C GLY A 25 27.57 -13.36 0.63
N LEU A 26 26.35 -12.82 0.52
CA LEU A 26 25.89 -12.24 -0.75
C LEU A 26 26.66 -10.95 -1.05
N THR A 27 27.28 -10.92 -2.22
CA THR A 27 28.15 -9.84 -2.67
C THR A 27 27.43 -8.88 -3.61
N ARG A 28 28.08 -7.75 -3.89
CA ARG A 28 27.58 -6.74 -4.82
C ARG A 28 27.34 -7.32 -6.23
N PRO A 29 26.20 -7.03 -6.89
CA PRO A 29 25.98 -7.40 -8.28
C PRO A 29 27.06 -6.87 -9.23
N ALA A 30 27.43 -7.67 -10.23
CA ALA A 30 28.33 -7.24 -11.30
C ALA A 30 27.73 -6.05 -12.06
N GLY A 31 28.55 -5.05 -12.38
CA GLY A 31 28.12 -3.83 -13.08
C GLY A 31 27.52 -2.72 -12.21
N MET A 32 27.37 -2.93 -10.89
CA MET A 32 26.85 -1.92 -9.96
C MET A 32 27.96 -1.42 -9.04
N THR A 33 28.17 -0.12 -8.84
CA THR A 33 29.18 0.39 -7.88
C THR A 33 28.75 0.18 -6.42
N LYS A 34 29.68 0.32 -5.46
CA LYS A 34 29.37 0.26 -4.03
C LYS A 34 28.32 1.33 -3.64
N ALA A 35 28.43 2.53 -4.21
CA ALA A 35 27.48 3.61 -3.98
C ALA A 35 26.08 3.29 -4.54
N GLN A 36 26.01 2.70 -5.73
CA GLN A 36 24.73 2.27 -6.31
C GLN A 36 24.08 1.14 -5.51
N LEU A 37 24.87 0.20 -4.98
CA LEU A 37 24.35 -0.84 -4.09
C LEU A 37 23.78 -0.24 -2.81
N ALA A 38 24.52 0.66 -2.15
CA ALA A 38 24.07 1.32 -0.93
C ALA A 38 22.76 2.10 -1.17
N ALA A 39 22.68 2.90 -2.23
CA ALA A 39 21.46 3.62 -2.60
C ALA A 39 20.27 2.68 -2.87
N MET A 40 20.52 1.53 -3.51
CA MET A 40 19.50 0.51 -3.73
C MET A 40 19.01 -0.10 -2.41
N GLN A 41 19.92 -0.38 -1.47
CA GLN A 41 19.57 -0.90 -0.15
C GLN A 41 18.78 0.12 0.68
N ASP A 42 19.14 1.40 0.60
CA ASP A 42 18.42 2.49 1.27
C ASP A 42 16.99 2.61 0.73
N GLU A 43 16.82 2.55 -0.60
CA GLU A 43 15.49 2.52 -1.23
C GLU A 43 14.68 1.29 -0.79
N LEU A 44 15.31 0.11 -0.66
CA LEU A 44 14.64 -1.08 -0.12
C LEU A 44 14.20 -0.87 1.32
N CYS A 45 15.05 -0.29 2.18
CA CYS A 45 14.69 0.03 3.55
C CYS A 45 13.47 0.95 3.61
N GLN A 46 13.45 2.00 2.80
CA GLN A 46 12.32 2.95 2.75
C GLN A 46 11.02 2.28 2.29
N ARG A 47 11.10 1.47 1.24
CA ARG A 47 9.91 0.85 0.63
C ARG A 47 9.35 -0.32 1.41
N LEU A 48 10.20 -1.05 2.15
CA LEU A 48 9.81 -2.24 2.92
C LEU A 48 9.56 -1.93 4.40
N ALA A 49 9.70 -0.67 4.83
CA ALA A 49 9.48 -0.25 6.22
C ALA A 49 8.10 -0.61 6.79
N TYR A 50 7.12 -0.89 5.92
CA TYR A 50 5.79 -1.34 6.32
C TYR A 50 5.75 -2.80 6.78
N MET A 51 6.72 -3.62 6.39
CA MET A 51 6.71 -5.05 6.66
C MET A 51 6.93 -5.33 8.15
N SER A 52 6.27 -6.38 8.62
CA SER A 52 6.46 -6.98 9.93
C SER A 52 7.82 -7.68 10.05
N GLU A 53 8.23 -8.01 11.28
CA GLU A 53 9.45 -8.79 11.53
C GLU A 53 9.38 -10.17 10.87
N ASP A 54 8.25 -10.87 11.04
CA ASP A 54 8.00 -12.18 10.44
C ASP A 54 8.05 -12.13 8.91
N GLY A 55 7.42 -11.11 8.31
CA GLY A 55 7.44 -10.91 6.86
C GLY A 55 8.84 -10.64 6.32
N LEU A 56 9.67 -9.88 7.05
CA LEU A 56 11.06 -9.63 6.68
C LEU A 56 11.94 -10.87 6.86
N GLY A 57 11.72 -11.67 7.91
CA GLY A 57 12.40 -12.95 8.11
C GLY A 57 12.13 -13.92 6.95
N ALA A 58 10.86 -14.11 6.58
CA ALA A 58 10.48 -14.94 5.45
C ALA A 58 11.07 -14.43 4.12
N LEU A 59 11.12 -13.11 3.94
CA LEU A 59 11.74 -12.51 2.75
C LEU A 59 13.26 -12.75 2.72
N ALA A 60 13.94 -12.64 3.86
CA ALA A 60 15.38 -12.89 3.95
C ALA A 60 15.73 -14.35 3.64
N GLU A 61 14.97 -15.30 4.17
CA GLU A 61 15.14 -16.74 3.88
C GLU A 61 14.96 -17.04 2.38
N ASP A 62 13.90 -16.53 1.76
CA ASP A 62 13.66 -16.74 0.32
C ASP A 62 14.73 -16.05 -0.54
N MET A 63 15.18 -14.84 -0.17
CA MET A 63 16.23 -14.13 -0.92
C MET A 63 17.60 -14.79 -0.78
N ALA A 64 17.91 -15.42 0.36
CA ALA A 64 19.15 -16.16 0.57
C ALA A 64 19.29 -17.33 -0.42
N GLY A 65 18.19 -18.04 -0.70
CA GLY A 65 18.17 -19.12 -1.69
C GLY A 65 18.17 -18.65 -3.17
N ARG A 66 18.02 -17.35 -3.41
CA ARG A 66 17.85 -16.73 -4.74
C ARG A 66 18.96 -15.75 -5.10
N GLY A 67 20.14 -15.89 -4.50
CA GLY A 67 21.30 -15.07 -4.88
C GLY A 67 21.51 -15.07 -6.40
N GLY A 68 21.82 -13.90 -6.95
CA GLY A 68 22.01 -13.69 -8.38
C GLY A 68 23.38 -14.16 -8.86
N GLY A 69 23.59 -14.14 -10.19
CA GLY A 69 24.84 -14.59 -10.79
C GLY A 69 24.91 -16.11 -10.98
N LYS A 70 25.99 -16.57 -11.61
CA LYS A 70 26.19 -18.00 -11.91
C LYS A 70 26.35 -18.83 -10.64
N GLU A 71 27.06 -18.29 -9.65
CA GLU A 71 27.34 -18.94 -8.36
C GLU A 71 26.25 -18.68 -7.31
N ARG A 72 25.18 -17.96 -7.67
CA ARG A 72 24.10 -17.52 -6.77
C ARG A 72 24.60 -16.78 -5.52
N ASP A 73 25.65 -16.01 -5.69
CA ASP A 73 26.40 -15.32 -4.63
C ASP A 73 26.18 -13.80 -4.65
N ARG A 74 25.30 -13.29 -5.52
CA ARG A 74 25.08 -11.85 -5.66
C ARG A 74 23.79 -11.41 -4.98
N PHE A 75 23.83 -10.23 -4.38
CA PHE A 75 22.67 -9.58 -3.80
C PHE A 75 21.54 -9.44 -4.84
N PRO A 76 20.29 -9.83 -4.53
CA PRO A 76 19.20 -9.73 -5.49
C PRO A 76 18.89 -8.29 -5.91
N LEU A 77 18.49 -8.09 -7.17
CA LEU A 77 18.07 -6.76 -7.64
C LEU A 77 16.82 -6.29 -6.87
N ALA A 78 16.74 -5.00 -6.54
CA ALA A 78 15.61 -4.44 -5.80
C ALA A 78 14.24 -4.76 -6.40
N ALA A 79 14.13 -4.81 -7.72
CA ALA A 79 12.88 -5.19 -8.40
C ALA A 79 12.38 -6.58 -7.97
N ARG A 80 13.29 -7.56 -7.82
CA ARG A 80 12.96 -8.92 -7.38
C ARG A 80 12.61 -8.98 -5.90
N VAL A 81 13.38 -8.29 -5.06
CA VAL A 81 13.09 -8.19 -3.63
C VAL A 81 11.70 -7.59 -3.41
N LEU A 82 11.38 -6.49 -4.10
CA LEU A 82 10.08 -5.83 -4.01
C LEU A 82 8.93 -6.66 -4.58
N GLU A 83 9.17 -7.45 -5.64
CA GLU A 83 8.19 -8.40 -6.17
C GLU A 83 7.83 -9.45 -5.11
N GLN A 84 8.84 -10.06 -4.49
CA GLN A 84 8.62 -11.11 -3.49
C GLN A 84 8.05 -10.58 -2.18
N ALA A 85 8.56 -9.43 -1.70
CA ALA A 85 8.02 -8.75 -0.53
C ALA A 85 6.52 -8.55 -0.64
N ARG A 86 6.03 -8.15 -1.83
CA ARG A 86 4.61 -7.97 -2.11
C ARG A 86 3.79 -9.27 -2.10
N ARG A 87 4.41 -10.42 -2.35
CA ARG A 87 3.76 -11.74 -2.25
C ARG A 87 3.66 -12.21 -0.80
N ILE A 88 4.70 -11.95 0.00
CA ILE A 88 4.75 -12.32 1.42
C ILE A 88 3.84 -11.41 2.24
N GLU A 89 4.04 -10.10 2.12
CA GLU A 89 3.29 -9.10 2.87
C GLU A 89 2.96 -7.92 1.94
N ALA A 90 1.69 -7.84 1.54
CA ALA A 90 1.21 -6.71 0.77
C ALA A 90 1.25 -5.44 1.63
N PRO A 91 1.75 -4.30 1.11
CA PRO A 91 1.67 -3.04 1.84
C PRO A 91 0.23 -2.74 2.22
N GLN A 92 0.02 -2.16 3.41
CA GLN A 92 -1.29 -1.62 3.78
C GLN A 92 -1.79 -0.69 2.66
N ALA A 93 -2.96 -0.99 2.11
CA ALA A 93 -3.42 -0.42 0.85
C ALA A 93 -3.64 1.11 0.90
N ASP A 94 -3.92 1.65 2.08
CA ASP A 94 -4.03 3.07 2.40
C ASP A 94 -2.67 3.80 2.43
N ALA A 95 -1.54 3.08 2.40
CA ALA A 95 -0.20 3.65 2.41
C ALA A 95 0.44 3.82 1.01
N SER A 96 -0.16 3.32 -0.07
CA SER A 96 0.40 3.42 -1.42
C SER A 96 0.47 4.89 -1.90
N PRO A 97 1.62 5.38 -2.41
CA PRO A 97 1.73 6.74 -2.95
C PRO A 97 0.71 7.04 -4.06
N LEU A 98 0.40 6.05 -4.90
CA LEU A 98 -0.63 6.19 -5.93
C LEU A 98 -2.01 6.41 -5.30
N VAL A 99 -2.37 5.58 -4.32
CA VAL A 99 -3.67 5.67 -3.64
C VAL A 99 -3.82 7.02 -2.97
N ARG A 100 -2.78 7.48 -2.24
CA ARG A 100 -2.76 8.81 -1.63
C ARG A 100 -2.94 9.93 -2.66
N LYS A 101 -2.20 9.89 -3.77
CA LYS A 101 -2.34 10.91 -4.83
C LYS A 101 -3.72 10.90 -5.48
N VAL A 102 -4.29 9.73 -5.75
CA VAL A 102 -5.64 9.61 -6.33
C VAL A 102 -6.68 10.16 -5.36
N PHE A 103 -6.59 9.80 -4.07
CA PHE A 103 -7.54 10.26 -3.06
C PHE A 103 -7.40 11.75 -2.70
N ALA A 104 -6.21 12.32 -2.81
CA ALA A 104 -5.99 13.76 -2.66
C ALA A 104 -6.48 14.58 -3.87
N ALA A 105 -6.51 14.01 -5.07
CA ALA A 105 -7.00 14.68 -6.28
C ALA A 105 -8.53 14.83 -6.29
N ARG A 106 -9.05 15.69 -7.19
CA ARG A 106 -10.50 15.95 -7.36
C ARG A 106 -11.31 14.65 -7.47
N LEU A 107 -10.83 13.68 -8.24
CA LEU A 107 -11.47 12.38 -8.41
C LEU A 107 -11.74 11.68 -7.07
N GLY A 108 -10.73 11.61 -6.21
CA GLY A 108 -10.84 10.97 -4.90
C GLY A 108 -11.80 11.69 -3.96
N GLN A 109 -11.77 13.02 -3.99
CA GLN A 109 -12.68 13.86 -3.21
C GLN A 109 -14.14 13.67 -3.68
N GLU A 110 -14.37 13.59 -4.99
CA GLU A 110 -15.68 13.28 -5.56
C GLU A 110 -16.16 11.87 -5.21
N ALA A 111 -15.26 10.89 -5.24
CA ALA A 111 -15.58 9.52 -4.84
C ALA A 111 -16.01 9.43 -3.37
N LEU A 112 -15.36 10.20 -2.50
CA LEU A 112 -15.74 10.31 -1.08
C LEU A 112 -17.09 11.02 -0.93
N ALA A 113 -17.28 12.17 -1.60
CA ALA A 113 -18.52 12.94 -1.52
C ALA A 113 -19.73 12.19 -2.06
N ARG A 114 -19.56 11.42 -3.14
CA ARG A 114 -20.62 10.66 -3.81
C ARG A 114 -20.74 9.22 -3.29
N GLY A 115 -19.90 8.82 -2.33
CA GLY A 115 -19.98 7.56 -1.60
C GLY A 115 -19.41 6.32 -2.29
N PHE A 116 -18.82 6.43 -3.49
CA PHE A 116 -18.22 5.31 -4.25
C PHE A 116 -16.71 5.12 -3.99
N ALA A 117 -16.14 5.82 -3.00
CA ALA A 117 -14.74 5.69 -2.60
C ALA A 117 -14.30 4.23 -2.30
N PRO A 118 -15.10 3.37 -1.62
CA PRO A 118 -14.73 1.97 -1.41
C PRO A 118 -14.52 1.18 -2.71
N GLU A 119 -15.36 1.43 -3.72
CA GLU A 119 -15.27 0.81 -5.04
C GLU A 119 -14.02 1.30 -5.80
N LEU A 120 -13.75 2.61 -5.75
CA LEU A 120 -12.53 3.19 -6.31
C LEU A 120 -11.28 2.58 -5.65
N MET A 121 -11.28 2.48 -4.32
CA MET A 121 -10.18 1.88 -3.55
C MET A 121 -9.96 0.41 -3.93
N ARG A 122 -11.03 -0.38 -4.07
CA ARG A 122 -10.96 -1.78 -4.53
C ARG A 122 -10.32 -1.87 -5.91
N TRP A 123 -10.74 -1.02 -6.84
CA TRP A 123 -10.19 -1.00 -8.20
C TRP A 123 -8.71 -0.62 -8.21
N LEU A 124 -8.31 0.40 -7.42
CA LEU A 124 -6.91 0.83 -7.30
C LEU A 124 -6.01 -0.26 -6.72
N ARG A 125 -6.50 -1.02 -5.73
CA ARG A 125 -5.76 -2.16 -5.14
C ARG A 125 -5.48 -3.25 -6.17
N ALA A 126 -6.46 -3.54 -7.03
CA ALA A 126 -6.35 -4.55 -8.07
C ALA A 126 -5.47 -4.10 -9.25
N ASN A 127 -5.67 -2.88 -9.75
CA ASN A 127 -5.07 -2.44 -11.02
C ASN A 127 -3.81 -1.60 -10.86
N ARG A 128 -3.61 -0.94 -9.71
CA ARG A 128 -2.42 -0.15 -9.36
C ARG A 128 -2.00 0.89 -10.42
N GLN A 129 -2.97 1.48 -11.09
CA GLN A 129 -2.76 2.51 -12.11
C GLN A 129 -3.70 3.70 -11.86
N TRP A 130 -3.41 4.84 -12.48
CA TRP A 130 -4.33 5.98 -12.45
C TRP A 130 -5.58 5.65 -13.28
N PRO A 131 -6.80 5.74 -12.71
CA PRO A 131 -8.02 5.42 -13.45
C PRO A 131 -8.30 6.46 -14.53
N THR A 132 -8.67 6.00 -15.73
CA THR A 132 -9.15 6.86 -16.81
C THR A 132 -10.59 7.27 -16.56
N SER A 133 -11.09 8.30 -17.25
CA SER A 133 -12.48 8.75 -17.14
C SER A 133 -13.50 7.63 -17.43
N TYR A 134 -13.22 6.79 -18.42
CA TYR A 134 -14.04 5.61 -18.75
C TYR A 134 -14.10 4.62 -17.58
N VAL A 135 -12.96 4.31 -16.98
CA VAL A 135 -12.89 3.43 -15.80
C VAL A 135 -13.65 4.02 -14.62
N VAL A 136 -13.49 5.32 -14.35
CA VAL A 136 -14.21 5.99 -13.25
C VAL A 136 -15.71 5.86 -13.43
N LYS A 137 -16.23 6.07 -14.64
CA LYS A 137 -17.64 5.90 -14.95
C LYS A 137 -18.11 4.47 -14.68
N GLY A 138 -17.34 3.47 -15.11
CA GLY A 138 -17.66 2.06 -14.84
C GLY A 138 -17.66 1.71 -13.34
N ILE A 139 -16.73 2.28 -12.56
CA ILE A 139 -16.69 2.12 -11.10
C ILE A 139 -17.95 2.74 -10.46
N GLU A 140 -18.32 3.94 -10.90
CA GLU A 140 -19.48 4.65 -10.40
C GLU A 140 -20.79 3.90 -10.72
N ASP A 141 -20.94 3.44 -11.96
CA ASP A 141 -22.09 2.65 -12.40
C ASP A 141 -22.21 1.35 -11.58
N GLY A 142 -21.10 0.65 -11.36
CA GLY A 142 -21.05 -0.56 -10.53
C GLY A 142 -21.25 -0.32 -9.03
N ALA A 143 -21.06 0.91 -8.55
CA ALA A 143 -21.28 1.27 -7.15
C ALA A 143 -22.76 1.52 -6.82
N ARG A 144 -23.63 1.77 -7.81
CA ARG A 144 -25.02 2.19 -7.59
C ARG A 144 -25.81 1.28 -6.68
N ASP A 145 -25.66 -0.03 -6.83
CA ASP A 145 -26.39 -1.00 -6.00
C ASP A 145 -25.89 -1.01 -4.56
N ASN A 146 -24.58 -0.86 -4.36
CA ASN A 146 -24.01 -0.73 -3.02
C ASN A 146 -24.43 0.59 -2.36
N LEU A 147 -24.51 1.68 -3.12
CA LEU A 147 -24.99 2.97 -2.62
C LEU A 147 -26.44 2.88 -2.18
N ARG A 148 -27.31 2.29 -3.03
CA ARG A 148 -28.72 2.08 -2.71
C ARG A 148 -28.88 1.20 -1.48
N ARG A 149 -28.15 0.08 -1.40
CA ARG A 149 -28.16 -0.79 -0.22
C ARG A 149 -27.74 -0.06 1.04
N ALA A 150 -26.67 0.75 0.99
CA ALA A 150 -26.22 1.51 2.16
C ALA A 150 -27.26 2.53 2.62
N GLU A 151 -27.92 3.21 1.68
CA GLU A 151 -28.98 4.17 1.96
C GLU A 151 -30.20 3.49 2.58
N ASP A 152 -30.67 2.39 1.99
CA ASP A 152 -31.82 1.63 2.48
C ASP A 152 -31.59 1.11 3.91
N LEU A 153 -30.38 0.62 4.21
CA LEU A 153 -30.01 0.15 5.54
C LEU A 153 -29.94 1.31 6.55
N ARG A 154 -29.40 2.47 6.17
CA ARG A 154 -29.34 3.67 7.03
C ARG A 154 -30.73 4.22 7.33
N MET A 155 -31.56 4.39 6.31
CA MET A 155 -32.97 4.79 6.49
C MET A 155 -33.74 3.78 7.35
N GLY A 156 -33.44 2.48 7.23
CA GLY A 156 -33.99 1.44 8.08
C GLY A 156 -33.65 1.68 9.56
N ILE A 157 -32.38 1.91 9.88
CA ILE A 157 -31.91 2.22 11.24
C ILE A 157 -32.61 3.48 11.78
N GLU A 158 -32.68 4.55 10.99
CA GLU A 158 -33.33 5.81 11.40
C GLU A 158 -34.81 5.63 11.74
N ARG A 159 -35.48 4.69 11.06
CA ARG A 159 -36.87 4.31 11.32
C ARG A 159 -37.04 3.28 12.44
N GLY A 160 -35.96 2.94 13.16
CA GLY A 160 -35.98 1.98 14.27
C GLY A 160 -36.03 0.51 13.84
N ARG A 161 -35.67 0.19 12.59
CA ARG A 161 -35.56 -1.21 12.14
C ARG A 161 -34.28 -1.83 12.67
N ASP A 162 -34.41 -2.98 13.31
CA ASP A 162 -33.27 -3.82 13.62
C ASP A 162 -32.71 -4.46 12.35
N LEU A 163 -31.42 -4.25 12.11
CA LEU A 163 -30.71 -4.87 11.01
C LEU A 163 -30.33 -6.31 11.35
N SER A 164 -30.34 -7.18 10.35
CA SER A 164 -29.73 -8.50 10.47
C SER A 164 -28.23 -8.36 10.79
N GLY A 165 -27.65 -9.36 11.47
CA GLY A 165 -26.20 -9.35 11.77
C GLY A 165 -25.33 -9.25 10.50
N VAL A 166 -25.80 -9.81 9.38
CA VAL A 166 -25.12 -9.73 8.07
C VAL A 166 -25.15 -8.30 7.52
N ASP A 167 -26.30 -7.62 7.58
CA ASP A 167 -26.43 -6.26 7.08
C ASP A 167 -25.68 -5.24 7.93
N ARG A 168 -25.71 -5.41 9.25
CA ARG A 168 -24.89 -4.62 10.16
C ARG A 168 -23.40 -4.78 9.83
N ALA A 169 -22.92 -6.03 9.76
CA ALA A 169 -21.52 -6.30 9.43
C ALA A 169 -21.11 -5.74 8.07
N TRP A 170 -21.98 -5.81 7.06
CA TRP A 170 -21.73 -5.22 5.75
C TRP A 170 -21.62 -3.69 5.80
N LEU A 171 -22.53 -3.04 6.54
CA LEU A 171 -22.54 -1.57 6.69
C LEU A 171 -21.29 -1.09 7.44
N ASP A 172 -20.91 -1.78 8.51
CA ASP A 172 -19.73 -1.48 9.31
C ASP A 172 -18.44 -1.66 8.49
N ALA A 173 -18.35 -2.75 7.72
CA ALA A 173 -17.22 -2.99 6.81
C ALA A 173 -17.10 -1.89 5.75
N ARG A 174 -18.22 -1.44 5.19
CA ARG A 174 -18.25 -0.32 4.24
C ARG A 174 -17.79 0.98 4.92
N GLN A 175 -18.28 1.27 6.12
CA GLN A 175 -17.89 2.48 6.86
C GLN A 175 -16.39 2.47 7.20
N ALA A 176 -15.84 1.34 7.63
CA ALA A 176 -14.41 1.18 7.87
C ALA A 176 -13.58 1.44 6.60
N GLU A 177 -14.07 1.04 5.43
CA GLU A 177 -13.41 1.30 4.16
C GLU A 177 -13.46 2.78 3.76
N ILE A 178 -14.57 3.48 4.03
CA ILE A 178 -14.68 4.94 3.83
C ILE A 178 -13.68 5.69 4.71
N VAL A 179 -13.51 5.27 5.96
CA VAL A 179 -12.50 5.83 6.88
C VAL A 179 -11.09 5.63 6.31
N ARG A 180 -10.77 4.45 5.77
CA ARG A 180 -9.48 4.19 5.09
C ARG A 180 -9.26 5.09 3.88
N CYS A 181 -10.29 5.30 3.05
CA CYS A 181 -10.21 6.22 1.91
C CYS A 181 -9.98 7.67 2.34
N SER A 182 -10.63 8.12 3.41
CA SER A 182 -10.45 9.46 3.97
C SER A 182 -9.04 9.65 4.52
N ARG A 183 -8.51 8.64 5.23
CA ARG A 183 -7.12 8.66 5.70
C ARG A 183 -6.12 8.76 4.55
N ALA A 184 -6.37 8.04 3.44
CA ALA A 184 -5.51 8.11 2.26
C ALA A 184 -5.50 9.51 1.62
N ARG A 185 -6.65 10.19 1.56
CA ARG A 185 -6.77 11.60 1.14
C ARG A 185 -5.92 12.50 2.03
N ASP A 186 -6.09 12.39 3.35
CA ASP A 186 -5.44 13.29 4.31
C ASP A 186 -3.91 13.13 4.27
N LEU A 187 -3.43 11.89 4.16
CA LEU A 187 -2.01 11.61 3.95
C LEU A 187 -1.51 12.23 2.63
N GLY A 188 -2.26 12.09 1.54
CA GLY A 188 -1.89 12.66 0.24
C GLY A 188 -1.85 14.19 0.22
N LEU A 189 -2.78 14.86 0.90
CA LEU A 189 -2.77 16.32 1.06
C LEU A 189 -1.59 16.79 1.93
N GLY A 190 -1.28 16.05 3.00
CA GLY A 190 -0.12 16.33 3.84
C GLY A 190 1.22 16.12 3.12
N ASP A 191 1.31 15.15 2.22
CA ASP A 191 2.50 14.91 1.39
C ASP A 191 2.70 16.05 0.35
N ALA A 192 1.60 16.55 -0.25
CA ALA A 192 1.66 17.68 -1.18
C ALA A 192 2.17 18.96 -0.50
N THR A 193 1.68 19.25 0.71
CA THR A 193 2.05 20.43 1.49
C THR A 193 3.54 20.42 1.88
N ARG A 194 4.09 19.25 2.22
CA ARG A 194 5.52 19.09 2.55
C ARG A 194 6.44 19.29 1.35
N ASN A 195 6.00 18.91 0.15
CA ASN A 195 6.80 19.10 -1.07
C ASN A 195 6.86 20.57 -1.50
N THR A 196 5.81 21.36 -1.27
CA THR A 196 5.81 22.80 -1.56
C THR A 196 6.69 23.63 -0.62
N VAL A 197 7.01 23.15 0.58
CA VAL A 197 7.89 23.84 1.55
C VAL A 197 9.38 23.56 1.29
N LYS A 198 9.69 22.55 0.47
CA LYS A 198 11.07 22.16 0.12
C LYS A 198 11.54 22.66 -1.26
N ALA A 199 10.71 23.40 -1.99
CA ALA A 199 11.03 24.01 -3.28
C ALA A 199 11.27 25.51 -3.11
#